data_AF-A0A2D9S531-F1
#
_entry.id   AF-A0A2D9S531-F1
#
_cell.length_a   1.000
_cell.length_b   1.000
_cell.length_c   1.000
_cell.angle_alpha   90.00
_cell.angle_beta   90.00
_cell.angle_gamma   90.00
#
_symmetry.space_group_name_H-M   'P 1'
#
loop_
_entity.id
_entity.type
_entity.pdbx_description
1 polymer ?
#
loop_
_entity_poly.entity_id
_entity_poly.type
_entity_poly.pdbx_seq_one_letter_code
_entity_poly.pdbx_strand_id
1 'polypeptide(L)' 'MLIDNDLISSPEDKNMAEKLGIGSAFPDVTIDTVDGESLSIPASLDTKYKLILFYRGHW' A
#
# COMPACT_ATOMS: atom_id res chain seq x y z
N MET A 1 -0.78 -0.04 -33.96
CA MET A 1 -0.02 0.93 -33.15
C MET A 1 -0.80 1.10 -31.85
N LEU A 2 -0.43 0.33 -30.83
CA LEU A 2 -1.01 0.49 -29.49
C LEU A 2 -0.25 1.66 -28.88
N ILE A 3 -0.96 2.74 -28.55
CA ILE A 3 -0.34 3.85 -27.83
C ILE A 3 -0.25 3.40 -26.38
N ASP A 4 0.96 3.41 -25.83
CA ASP A 4 1.20 3.10 -24.43
C ASP A 4 0.40 4.10 -23.57
N ASN A 5 -0.47 3.59 -22.69
CA ASN A 5 -1.32 4.41 -21.80
C ASN A 5 -0.50 5.38 -20.93
N ASP A 6 0.80 5.10 -20.75
CA ASP A 6 1.76 5.94 -20.02
C ASP A 6 2.01 7.29 -20.69
N LEU A 7 1.66 7.47 -21.97
CA LEU A 7 1.80 8.74 -22.70
C LEU A 7 0.60 9.69 -22.50
N ILE A 8 -0.45 9.26 -21.79
CA ILE A 8 -1.69 10.03 -21.58
C ILE A 8 -1.82 10.54 -20.12
N SER A 9 -0.89 10.21 -19.22
CA SER A 9 -0.95 10.66 -17.82
C SER A 9 -0.43 12.10 -17.63
N SER A 10 -1.14 12.87 -16.80
CA SER A 10 -0.77 14.25 -16.47
C SER A 10 0.55 14.25 -15.67
N PRO A 11 1.42 15.25 -15.81
CA PRO A 11 2.66 15.34 -15.02
C PRO A 11 2.45 15.31 -13.49
N GLU A 12 1.24 15.58 -13.00
CA GLU A 12 0.88 15.44 -11.58
C GLU A 12 0.65 13.97 -11.15
N ASP A 13 0.31 13.08 -12.09
CA ASP A 13 0.11 11.64 -11.85
C ASP A 13 1.44 10.87 -11.73
N LYS A 14 2.57 11.50 -12.06
CA LYS A 14 3.91 10.87 -12.04
C LYS A 14 4.48 10.64 -10.63
N ASN A 15 3.79 11.09 -9.58
CA ASN A 15 4.26 11.03 -8.20
C ASN A 15 3.40 10.18 -7.26
N MET A 16 2.41 9.44 -7.77
CA MET A 16 1.63 8.50 -6.96
C MET A 16 2.12 7.07 -7.17
N ALA A 17 2.33 6.34 -6.07
CA ALA A 17 2.64 4.92 -6.13
C ALA A 17 1.50 4.14 -6.78
N GLU A 18 1.87 3.09 -7.54
CA GLU A 18 0.91 2.20 -8.19
C GLU A 18 -0.07 1.58 -7.18
N LYS A 19 -1.36 1.59 -7.54
CA LYS A 19 -2.40 1.02 -6.70
C LYS A 19 -2.28 -0.51 -6.70
N LEU A 20 -2.28 -1.11 -5.51
CA LEU A 20 -2.28 -2.57 -5.38
C LEU A 20 -3.55 -3.19 -5.98
N GLY A 21 -3.35 -4.20 -6.83
CA GLY A 21 -4.40 -5.02 -7.43
C GLY A 21 -4.49 -6.42 -6.82
N ILE A 22 -5.42 -7.23 -7.32
CA ILE A 22 -5.53 -8.64 -6.94
C ILE A 22 -4.28 -9.38 -7.44
N GLY A 23 -3.65 -10.17 -6.55
CA GLY A 23 -2.43 -10.92 -6.87
C GLY A 23 -1.15 -10.09 -6.74
N SER A 24 -1.23 -8.78 -6.51
CA SER A 24 -0.07 -7.96 -6.16
C SER A 24 0.49 -8.40 -4.81
N ALA A 25 1.82 -8.45 -4.70
CA ALA A 25 2.47 -8.57 -3.41
C ALA A 25 2.20 -7.30 -2.58
N PHE A 26 1.84 -7.48 -1.30
CA PHE A 26 1.73 -6.36 -0.39
C PHE A 26 3.14 -5.83 -0.05
N PRO A 27 3.39 -4.52 -0.12
CA PRO A 27 4.71 -3.96 0.14
C PRO A 27 5.08 -4.06 1.63
N ASP A 28 6.37 -4.06 1.92
CA ASP A 28 6.85 -3.92 3.28
C ASP A 28 6.61 -2.48 3.76
N VAL A 29 5.86 -2.33 4.86
CA VAL A 29 5.49 -1.04 5.45
C VAL A 29 5.75 -1.10 6.95
N THR A 30 6.41 -0.08 7.49
CA THR A 30 6.54 0.11 8.95
C THR A 30 5.71 1.32 9.35
N ILE A 31 4.89 1.16 10.38
CA ILE A 31 4.01 2.21 10.92
C ILE A 31 4.32 2.38 12.40
N ASP A 32 4.48 3.60 12.86
CA ASP A 32 4.59 3.90 14.29
C ASP A 32 3.20 3.95 14.93
N THR A 33 3.04 3.25 16.05
CA THR A 33 1.77 3.14 16.78
C THR A 33 1.70 4.16 17.91
N VAL A 34 0.48 4.44 18.37
CA VAL A 34 0.22 5.49 19.38
C VAL A 34 0.82 5.20 20.76
N ASP A 35 1.15 3.94 21.03
CA ASP A 35 1.89 3.48 22.21
C ASP A 35 3.42 3.65 22.07
N GLY A 36 3.89 4.15 20.92
CA GLY A 36 5.31 4.37 20.64
C GLY A 36 6.04 3.14 20.14
N GLU A 37 5.33 2.05 19.85
CA GLU A 37 5.89 0.88 19.17
C GLU A 37 5.94 1.08 17.64
N SER A 38 6.60 0.16 16.94
CA SER A 38 6.61 0.13 15.47
C SER A 38 6.06 -1.21 14.98
N LEU A 39 5.13 -1.14 14.03
CA LEU A 39 4.49 -2.29 13.40
C LEU A 39 4.99 -2.46 11.96
N SER A 40 5.73 -3.52 11.68
CA SER A 40 6.15 -3.88 10.31
C SER A 40 5.18 -4.87 9.68
N ILE A 41 4.53 -4.50 8.58
CA ILE A 41 3.57 -5.32 7.83
C ILE A 41 4.21 -5.70 6.48
N PRO A 42 4.10 -6.96 6.02
CA PRO A 42 3.39 -8.06 6.67
C PRO A 42 4.23 -8.82 7.71
N ALA A 43 5.50 -8.48 7.91
CA ALA A 43 6.47 -9.25 8.70
C ALA A 43 6.03 -9.58 10.14
N SER A 44 5.37 -8.65 10.84
CA SER A 44 4.97 -8.81 12.26
C SER A 44 3.66 -9.58 12.45
N LEU A 45 2.95 -9.89 11.36
CA LEU A 45 1.72 -10.70 11.40
C LEU A 45 2.10 -12.17 11.19
N ASP A 46 2.29 -12.94 12.26
CA ASP A 46 2.67 -14.36 12.16
C ASP A 46 1.45 -15.27 11.92
N THR A 47 0.85 -15.14 10.74
CA THR A 47 -0.29 -15.96 10.31
C THR A 47 -0.24 -16.27 8.82
N LYS A 48 -0.84 -17.40 8.43
CA LYS A 48 -0.94 -17.82 7.02
C LYS A 48 -1.77 -16.84 6.17
N TYR A 49 -2.81 -16.26 6.75
CA TYR A 49 -3.69 -15.31 6.08
C TYR A 49 -3.85 -14.05 6.94
N LYS A 50 -3.77 -12.90 6.28
CA LYS A 50 -3.73 -11.58 6.92
C LYS A 50 -4.84 -10.72 6.32
N LEU A 51 -5.59 -10.03 7.17
CA LEU A 51 -6.58 -9.03 6.76
C LEU A 51 -6.10 -7.66 7.24
N ILE A 52 -5.86 -6.74 6.30
CA ILE A 52 -5.46 -5.37 6.61
C ILE A 52 -6.63 -4.46 6.22
N LEU A 53 -7.18 -3.76 7.20
CA LEU A 53 -8.28 -2.80 7.01
C LEU A 53 -7.77 -1.39 7.25
N PHE A 54 -7.64 -0.61 6.18
CA PHE A 54 -7.41 0.82 6.29
C PHE A 54 -8.75 1.50 6.55
N TYR A 55 -8.88 2.17 7.69
CA TYR A 55 -10.06 2.97 8.03
C TYR A 55 -9.63 4.35 8.52
N ARG A 56 -10.47 5.35 8.30
CA ARG A 56 -10.17 6.73 8.65
C ARG A 56 -10.51 7.00 10.11
N GLY A 57 -9.54 6.79 11.00
CA GLY A 57 -9.54 7.25 12.38
C GLY A 57 -10.54 6.53 13.30
N HIS A 58 -10.08 6.24 14.50
CA HIS A 58 -10.96 5.97 15.63
C HIS A 58 -11.33 7.32 16.27
N TRP A 59 -12.55 7.48 16.76
CA TRP A 59 -12.97 8.73 17.41
C TRP A 59 -12.42 8.83 18.83
#